data_AF-A0A6B0GJ68-F1
#
_entry.id   AF-A0A6B0GJ68-F1
#
_cell.length_a   1.000
_cell.length_b   1.000
_cell.length_c   1.000
_cell.angle_alpha   90.00
_cell.angle_beta   90.00
_cell.angle_gamma   90.00
#
_symmetry.space_group_name_H-M   'P 1'
#
loop_
_entity.id
_entity.type
_entity.pdbx_description
1 polymer ?
#
loop_
_entity_poly.entity_id
_entity_poly.type
_entity_poly.pdbx_seq_one_letter_code
_entity_poly.pdbx_strand_id
1 'polypeptide(L)'
;MPGAEMTGVLSLIETLDDIKDRWGVGTVSWEIGTNVEYAVYVAFGTSRMAARPYLRPALEEAARKLDVFAAQANSLEALVRDIALYVEKRAKGILTEKDAVDTGNLRGSVEARPAKGGASIASASFSA
;
A
#
# COMPACT_ATOMS: atom_id res chain seq x y z
N MET A 1 15.62 19.11 -42.98
CA MET A 1 14.93 17.92 -42.42
C MET A 1 14.95 18.07 -40.91
N PRO A 2 13.82 18.05 -40.18
CA PRO A 2 13.88 18.02 -38.73
C PRO A 2 14.33 16.62 -38.30
N GLY A 3 15.60 16.51 -37.88
CA GLY A 3 16.15 15.30 -37.26
C GLY A 3 16.02 15.42 -35.74
N ALA A 4 15.56 14.34 -35.10
CA ALA A 4 15.59 14.22 -33.65
C ALA A 4 16.76 13.31 -33.27
N GLU A 5 17.77 13.85 -32.60
CA GLU A 5 18.79 13.06 -31.92
C GLU A 5 18.19 12.49 -30.63
N MET A 6 18.07 11.16 -30.53
CA MET A 6 17.66 10.48 -29.29
C MET A 6 18.90 10.21 -28.43
N THR A 7 19.27 11.16 -27.59
CA THR A 7 20.34 10.99 -26.61
C THR A 7 19.84 10.17 -25.41
N GLY A 8 20.06 8.85 -25.49
CA GLY A 8 20.23 7.96 -24.33
C GLY A 8 19.02 7.62 -23.46
N VAL A 9 19.22 6.63 -22.58
CA VAL A 9 18.25 6.12 -21.58
C VAL A 9 17.66 7.24 -20.71
N LEU A 10 18.36 8.36 -20.52
CA LEU A 10 17.86 9.53 -19.80
C LEU A 10 16.61 10.15 -20.45
N SER A 11 16.61 10.31 -21.78
CA SER A 11 15.42 10.82 -22.49
C SER A 11 14.24 9.85 -22.40
N LEU A 12 14.52 8.54 -22.33
CA LEU A 12 13.50 7.53 -22.10
C LEU A 12 12.94 7.61 -20.66
N ILE A 13 13.77 7.85 -19.65
CA ILE A 13 13.33 8.01 -18.26
C ILE A 13 12.43 9.24 -18.13
N GLU A 14 12.81 10.38 -18.71
CA GLU A 14 11.98 11.59 -18.72
C GLU A 14 10.66 11.35 -19.45
N THR A 15 10.70 10.66 -20.59
CA THR A 15 9.47 10.29 -21.32
C THR A 15 8.58 9.35 -20.50
N LEU A 16 9.16 8.42 -19.74
CA LEU A 16 8.42 7.50 -18.89
C LEU A 16 7.80 8.21 -17.67
N ASP A 17 8.50 9.16 -17.06
CA ASP A 17 7.97 9.96 -15.95
C ASP A 17 6.87 10.92 -16.45
N ASP A 18 7.05 11.54 -17.62
CA ASP A 18 6.03 12.34 -18.30
C ASP A 18 4.79 11.51 -18.67
N ILE A 19 4.97 10.24 -19.10
CA ILE A 19 3.87 9.32 -19.35
C ILE A 19 3.16 8.98 -18.04
N LYS A 20 3.89 8.63 -16.99
CA LYS A 20 3.33 8.35 -15.67
C LYS A 20 2.49 9.53 -15.13
N ASP A 21 2.96 10.74 -15.32
CA ASP A 21 2.26 11.96 -14.90
C ASP A 21 1.07 12.28 -15.83
N ARG A 22 1.22 12.13 -17.15
CA ARG A 22 0.18 12.41 -18.16
C ARG A 22 -0.99 11.44 -18.11
N TRP A 23 -0.74 10.16 -17.87
CA TRP A 23 -1.79 9.16 -17.74
C TRP A 23 -2.56 9.30 -16.42
N GLY A 24 -2.22 10.30 -15.60
CA GLY A 24 -2.94 10.56 -14.37
C GLY A 24 -3.07 9.28 -13.57
N VAL A 25 -1.97 8.50 -13.50
CA VAL A 25 -1.84 7.44 -12.51
C VAL A 25 -1.63 8.12 -11.16
N GLY A 26 -2.58 8.98 -10.79
CA GLY A 26 -2.87 9.49 -9.47
C GLY A 26 -3.21 8.26 -8.66
N THR A 27 -2.14 7.57 -8.29
CA THR A 27 -2.19 6.33 -7.57
C THR A 27 -2.84 6.72 -6.27
N VAL A 28 -4.11 6.32 -6.09
CA VAL A 28 -4.67 6.23 -4.75
C VAL A 28 -3.73 5.27 -4.05
N SER A 29 -2.80 5.83 -3.30
CA SER A 29 -1.70 5.14 -2.67
C SER A 29 -1.92 5.24 -1.19
N TRP A 30 -1.89 4.10 -0.53
CA TRP A 30 -2.02 3.99 0.91
C TRP A 30 -0.75 3.35 1.45
N GLU A 31 -0.15 4.01 2.42
CA GLU A 31 0.96 3.48 3.19
C GLU A 31 0.41 2.71 4.38
N ILE A 32 0.86 1.46 4.54
CA ILE A 32 0.44 0.58 5.63
C ILE A 32 1.69 0.14 6.36
N GLY A 33 1.78 0.45 7.65
CA GLY A 33 2.96 0.14 8.42
C GLY A 33 2.85 0.56 9.87
N THR A 34 3.98 0.56 10.56
CA THR A 34 4.11 1.07 11.91
C THR A 34 5.35 1.95 11.99
N ASN A 35 5.30 2.98 12.84
CA ASN A 35 6.45 3.84 13.12
C ASN A 35 7.35 3.30 14.25
N VAL A 36 7.10 2.07 14.69
CA VAL A 36 7.82 1.46 15.81
C VAL A 36 9.02 0.68 15.27
N GLU A 37 10.23 1.08 15.66
CA GLU A 37 11.47 0.47 15.15
C GLU A 37 11.57 -1.03 15.45
N TYR A 38 11.13 -1.46 16.64
CA TYR A 38 11.24 -2.87 17.03
C TYR A 38 10.28 -3.81 16.28
N ALA A 39 9.33 -3.26 15.51
CA ALA A 39 8.37 -4.02 14.73
C ALA A 39 9.03 -4.96 13.72
N VAL A 40 10.17 -4.55 13.16
CA VAL A 40 10.96 -5.35 12.22
C VAL A 40 11.45 -6.63 12.90
N TYR A 41 11.95 -6.53 14.14
CA TYR A 41 12.41 -7.68 14.92
C TYR A 41 11.28 -8.63 15.29
N VAL A 42 10.05 -8.13 15.45
CA VAL A 42 8.86 -8.98 15.67
C VAL A 42 8.47 -9.71 14.39
N ALA A 43 8.45 -9.02 13.25
CA ALA A 43 8.07 -9.59 11.96
C ALA A 43 9.04 -10.70 11.49
N PHE A 44 10.34 -10.49 11.66
CA PHE A 44 11.39 -11.39 11.15
C PHE A 44 12.03 -12.27 12.22
N GLY A 45 11.79 -12.00 13.50
CA GLY A 45 12.41 -12.71 14.61
C GLY A 45 13.86 -12.25 14.87
N THR A 46 14.43 -12.79 15.93
CA THR A 46 15.82 -12.59 16.34
C THR A 46 16.41 -13.93 16.79
N SER A 47 17.70 -13.97 17.13
CA SER A 47 18.33 -15.18 17.70
C SER A 47 17.65 -15.68 18.99
N ARG A 48 16.92 -14.80 19.70
CA ARG A 48 16.26 -15.09 20.98
C ARG A 48 14.73 -15.19 20.87
N MET A 49 14.15 -14.92 19.70
CA MET A 49 12.69 -14.89 19.51
C MET A 49 12.31 -15.34 18.10
N ALA A 50 11.39 -16.29 17.99
CA ALA A 50 10.88 -16.74 16.70
C ALA A 50 10.13 -15.62 15.94
N ALA A 51 10.17 -15.67 14.61
CA ALA A 51 9.49 -14.71 13.74
C ALA A 51 7.97 -14.77 13.91
N ARG A 52 7.33 -13.61 14.04
CA ARG A 52 5.87 -13.46 14.14
C ARG A 52 5.40 -12.51 13.03
N PRO A 53 5.42 -12.94 11.76
CA PRO A 53 5.01 -12.09 10.65
C PRO A 53 3.51 -11.77 10.75
N TYR A 54 3.16 -10.51 10.54
CA TYR A 54 1.79 -10.00 10.67
C TYR A 54 1.33 -9.19 9.46
N LEU A 55 2.21 -8.38 8.83
CA LEU A 55 1.86 -7.61 7.63
C LEU A 55 1.75 -8.47 6.37
N ARG A 56 2.75 -9.30 6.09
CA ARG A 56 2.76 -10.19 4.92
C ARG A 56 1.53 -11.10 4.85
N PRO A 57 1.19 -11.86 5.91
CA PRO A 57 -0.01 -12.69 5.88
C PRO A 57 -1.31 -11.88 5.73
N ALA A 58 -1.39 -10.67 6.31
CA ALA A 58 -2.54 -9.78 6.12
C ALA A 58 -2.69 -9.35 4.66
N LEU A 59 -1.59 -9.02 3.99
CA LEU A 59 -1.58 -8.63 2.57
C LEU A 59 -1.97 -9.80 1.66
N GLU A 60 -1.42 -10.99 1.92
CA GLU A 60 -1.78 -12.20 1.16
C GLU A 60 -3.26 -12.56 1.32
N GLU A 61 -3.82 -12.40 2.51
CA GLU A 61 -5.26 -12.56 2.74
C GLU A 61 -6.10 -11.52 1.99
N ALA A 62 -5.65 -10.26 1.97
CA ALA A 62 -6.34 -9.20 1.23
C ALA A 62 -6.32 -9.47 -0.27
N ALA A 63 -5.18 -9.92 -0.81
CA ALA A 63 -5.04 -10.30 -2.22
C ALA A 63 -6.00 -11.43 -2.62
N ARG A 64 -6.18 -12.44 -1.76
CA ARG A 64 -7.17 -13.52 -1.99
C ARG A 64 -8.62 -13.04 -1.96
N LYS A 65 -8.90 -11.90 -1.31
CA LYS A 65 -10.23 -11.31 -1.18
C LYS A 65 -10.46 -10.15 -2.16
N LEU A 66 -9.54 -9.94 -3.10
CA LEU A 66 -9.59 -8.80 -4.02
C LEU A 66 -10.92 -8.75 -4.79
N ASP A 67 -11.42 -9.91 -5.25
CA ASP A 67 -12.69 -9.99 -5.98
C ASP A 67 -13.89 -9.55 -5.12
N VAL A 68 -13.86 -9.86 -3.81
CA VAL A 68 -14.92 -9.47 -2.87
C VAL A 68 -14.93 -7.97 -2.66
N PHE A 69 -13.75 -7.36 -2.50
CA PHE A 69 -13.63 -5.90 -2.38
C PHE A 69 -14.01 -5.20 -3.68
N ALA A 70 -13.57 -5.73 -4.83
CA ALA A 70 -13.88 -5.17 -6.14
C ALA A 70 -15.39 -5.19 -6.44
N ALA A 71 -16.10 -6.23 -6.00
CA ALA A 71 -17.56 -6.31 -6.13
C ALA A 71 -18.33 -5.32 -5.26
N GLN A 72 -17.74 -4.85 -4.16
CA GLN A 72 -18.39 -3.94 -3.19
C GLN A 72 -17.97 -2.48 -3.38
N ALA A 73 -16.86 -2.23 -4.06
CA ALA A 73 -16.30 -0.90 -4.22
C ALA A 73 -17.05 -0.10 -5.29
N ASN A 74 -17.52 1.08 -4.90
CA ASN A 74 -18.17 2.03 -5.82
C ASN A 74 -17.17 2.87 -6.62
N SER A 75 -15.87 2.82 -6.29
CA SER A 75 -14.79 3.51 -6.99
C SER A 75 -13.44 2.84 -6.70
N LEU A 76 -12.44 3.09 -7.56
CA LEU A 76 -11.07 2.62 -7.33
C LEU A 76 -10.50 3.16 -6.01
N GLU A 77 -10.83 4.41 -5.65
CA GLU A 77 -10.39 4.99 -4.39
C GLU A 77 -10.99 4.27 -3.18
N ALA A 78 -12.27 3.94 -3.24
CA ALA A 78 -12.95 3.16 -2.21
C ALA A 78 -12.32 1.76 -2.10
N LEU A 79 -12.05 1.11 -3.24
CA LEU A 79 -11.40 -0.20 -3.27
C LEU A 79 -10.05 -0.19 -2.56
N VAL A 80 -9.17 0.74 -2.92
CA VAL A 80 -7.81 0.80 -2.33
C VAL A 80 -7.89 1.15 -0.85
N ARG A 81 -8.77 2.09 -0.46
CA ARG A 81 -9.02 2.43 0.95
C ARG A 81 -9.49 1.22 1.75
N ASP A 82 -10.48 0.50 1.24
CA ASP A 82 -11.07 -0.64 1.94
C ASP A 82 -10.07 -1.79 2.10
N ILE A 83 -9.26 -2.04 1.07
CA ILE A 83 -8.14 -2.99 1.15
C ILE A 83 -7.12 -2.54 2.20
N ALA A 84 -6.72 -1.27 2.20
CA ALA A 84 -5.73 -0.75 3.14
C ALA A 84 -6.22 -0.87 4.60
N LEU A 85 -7.48 -0.48 4.87
CA LEU A 85 -8.09 -0.61 6.18
C LEU A 85 -8.27 -2.08 6.59
N TYR A 86 -8.59 -2.96 5.64
CA TYR A 86 -8.65 -4.39 5.89
C TYR A 86 -7.28 -4.96 6.30
N VAL A 87 -6.21 -4.61 5.57
CA VAL A 87 -4.86 -5.07 5.88
C VAL A 87 -4.43 -4.60 7.26
N GLU A 88 -4.69 -3.33 7.62
CA GLU A 88 -4.40 -2.81 8.97
C GLU A 88 -5.14 -3.61 10.05
N LYS A 89 -6.46 -3.77 9.90
CA LYS A 89 -7.30 -4.51 10.86
C LYS A 89 -6.82 -5.95 10.99
N ARG A 90 -6.50 -6.60 9.87
CA ARG A 90 -6.04 -7.99 9.86
C ARG A 90 -4.65 -8.12 10.48
N ALA A 91 -3.72 -7.22 10.18
CA ALA A 91 -2.41 -7.17 10.80
C ALA A 91 -2.50 -7.06 12.33
N LYS A 92 -3.38 -6.21 12.85
CA LYS A 92 -3.69 -6.10 14.30
C LYS A 92 -4.28 -7.39 14.87
N GLY A 93 -5.13 -8.06 14.10
CA GLY A 93 -5.69 -9.38 14.45
C GLY A 93 -4.60 -10.44 14.58
N ILE A 94 -3.71 -10.55 13.58
CA ILE A 94 -2.61 -11.52 13.58
C ILE A 94 -1.64 -11.28 14.74
N LEU A 95 -1.33 -10.02 15.06
CA LEU A 95 -0.53 -9.68 16.24
C LEU A 95 -1.18 -10.19 17.53
N THR A 96 -2.51 -10.12 17.62
CA THR A 96 -3.28 -10.61 18.78
C THR A 96 -3.30 -12.15 18.82
N GLU A 97 -3.53 -12.80 17.68
CA GLU A 97 -3.54 -14.27 17.55
C GLU A 97 -2.18 -14.92 17.87
N LYS A 98 -1.08 -14.25 17.49
CA LYS A 98 0.29 -14.73 17.72
C LYS A 98 0.85 -14.38 19.09
N ASP A 99 0.02 -13.82 19.98
CA ASP A 99 0.42 -13.33 21.30
C ASP A 99 1.66 -12.40 21.22
N ALA A 100 1.77 -11.63 20.12
CA ALA A 100 2.86 -10.69 19.87
C ALA A 100 2.57 -9.31 20.51
N VAL A 101 1.71 -9.29 21.52
CA VAL A 101 1.23 -8.08 22.17
C VAL A 101 2.06 -7.85 23.43
N ASP A 102 3.23 -7.25 23.25
CA ASP A 102 4.17 -7.00 24.36
C ASP A 102 3.58 -5.98 25.37
N THR A 103 2.96 -4.91 24.86
CA THR A 103 2.30 -3.85 25.68
C THR A 103 1.11 -3.18 24.97
N GLY A 104 0.65 -3.72 23.83
CA GLY A 104 -0.32 -3.06 22.96
C GLY A 104 0.24 -1.92 22.10
N ASN A 105 1.47 -1.46 22.35
CA ASN A 105 2.12 -0.37 21.61
C ASN A 105 2.36 -0.70 20.13
N LEU A 106 2.87 -1.90 19.82
CA LEU A 106 3.01 -2.36 18.43
C LEU A 106 1.66 -2.48 17.72
N ARG A 107 0.65 -3.06 18.38
CA ARG A 107 -0.68 -3.21 17.79
C ARG A 107 -1.35 -1.85 17.54
N GLY A 108 -1.20 -0.91 18.46
CA GLY A 108 -1.77 0.43 18.34
C GLY A 108 -1.13 1.29 17.25
N SER A 109 0.14 1.03 16.93
CA SER A 109 0.92 1.81 15.96
C SER A 109 0.82 1.32 14.51
N VAL A 110 0.18 0.19 14.24
CA VAL A 110 -0.10 -0.23 12.86
C VAL A 110 -1.23 0.63 12.32
N GLU A 111 -0.96 1.36 11.24
CA GLU A 111 -1.90 2.30 10.63
C GLU A 111 -1.84 2.22 9.10
N ALA A 112 -3.00 2.37 8.46
CA ALA A 112 -3.15 2.66 7.05
C ALA A 112 -3.41 4.16 6.89
N ARG A 113 -2.53 4.85 6.15
CA ARG A 113 -2.66 6.28 5.87
C ARG A 113 -2.60 6.55 4.37
N PRO A 114 -3.35 7.54 3.86
CA PRO A 114 -3.18 7.98 2.48
C PRO A 114 -1.75 8.52 2.31
N ALA A 115 -1.05 8.07 1.27
CA ALA A 115 0.31 8.51 0.98
C ALA A 115 0.31 10.01 0.64
N LYS A 116 1.21 10.78 1.27
CA LYS A 116 1.38 12.21 0.96
C LYS A 116 1.94 12.36 -0.46
N GLY A 117 1.05 12.55 -1.42
CA GLY A 117 1.39 12.74 -2.84
C GLY A 117 0.30 12.34 -3.83
N GLY A 118 -0.68 11.53 -3.41
CA GLY A 118 -1.82 11.13 -4.24
C GLY A 118 -3.07 11.97 -3.96
N ALA A 119 -3.01 13.28 -4.15
CA ALA A 119 -4.19 14.14 -4.03
C ALA A 119 -4.75 14.46 -5.43
N SER A 120 -6.07 14.22 -5.58
CA SER A 120 -6.96 14.63 -6.67
C SER A 120 -7.14 13.65 -7.83
N ILE A 121 -8.09 12.73 -7.66
CA ILE A 121 -9.02 12.39 -8.76
C ILE A 121 -10.27 13.26 -8.61
N ALA A 122 -10.14 14.56 -8.87
CA ALA A 122 -11.32 15.39 -9.08
C ALA A 122 -12.09 14.85 -10.29
N SER A 123 -13.23 14.20 -10.02
CA SER A 123 -14.38 14.06 -10.92
C SER A 123 -14.06 13.82 -12.40
N ALA A 124 -13.37 12.73 -12.73
CA ALA A 124 -13.44 12.19 -14.08
C ALA A 124 -14.80 11.50 -14.25
N SER A 125 -15.84 12.32 -14.41
CA SER A 125 -17.15 11.90 -14.89
C SER A 125 -16.95 11.20 -16.23
N PHE A 126 -17.12 9.89 -16.27
CA PHE A 126 -17.23 9.16 -17.53
C PHE A 126 -18.61 9.46 -18.12
N SER A 127 -18.71 10.55 -18.88
CA SER A 127 -19.85 10.76 -19.79
C SER A 127 -19.66 9.86 -21.00
N ALA A 128 -20.69 9.04 -21.25
CA ALA A 128 -20.84 8.15 -22.39
C ALA A 128 -20.91 8.87 -23.74
#